data_AF-A0A484X8C5-F1
#
_entry.id   AF-A0A484X8C5-F1
#
_cell.length_a   1.000
_cell.length_b   1.000
_cell.length_c   1.000
_cell.angle_alpha   90.00
_cell.angle_beta   90.00
_cell.angle_gamma   90.00
#
_symmetry.space_group_name_H-M   'P 1'
#
loop_
_entity.id
_entity.type
_entity.pdbx_description
1 polymer ?
#
loop_
_entity_poly.entity_id
_entity_poly.type
_entity_poly.pdbx_seq_one_letter_code
_entity_poly.pdbx_strand_id
1 'polypeptide(L)'
;MRTLTKGLAATLLFLSPLAQAEDLQAQLNAYFAQQLAGFSDEVTVSVRTPPNLLPSCEAPSFSVTGSAKLWGNVNVQARCPNEKRYLQVAVQATGNYVVAAQPIVRGSQLQASSVTLKRGRLDQLPPRTMLDINQAQDAVSLRDVAPGQPIQLSMIRQAWRVKAGQQVMVVANGDGFSIKQ
;
A
#
# COMPACT_ATOMS: atom_id res chain seq x y z
N MET A 1 -63.05 42.88 25.82
CA MET A 1 -63.02 42.81 24.35
C MET A 1 -61.99 43.80 23.81
N ARG A 2 -60.80 43.32 23.40
CA ARG A 2 -59.97 43.82 22.29
C ARG A 2 -58.63 43.07 22.28
N THR A 3 -58.65 42.01 21.48
CA THR A 3 -57.56 41.24 20.88
C THR A 3 -56.79 42.13 19.88
N LEU A 4 -55.57 41.87 19.40
CA LEU A 4 -54.64 40.75 19.49
C LEU A 4 -53.22 41.30 19.23
N THR A 5 -52.24 40.58 19.73
CA THR A 5 -50.80 40.82 19.83
C THR A 5 -50.03 40.72 18.51
N LYS A 6 -48.83 41.31 18.55
CA LYS A 6 -47.81 41.46 17.49
C LYS A 6 -47.31 40.13 16.90
N GLY A 7 -46.82 40.23 15.67
CA GLY A 7 -46.47 39.14 14.78
C GLY A 7 -45.28 38.26 15.19
N LEU A 8 -45.10 37.19 14.41
CA LEU A 8 -43.82 36.50 14.26
C LEU A 8 -43.80 35.84 12.88
N ALA A 9 -42.92 36.34 12.01
CA ALA A 9 -42.56 35.70 10.76
C ALA A 9 -41.74 34.45 11.07
N ALA A 10 -42.16 33.30 10.57
CA ALA A 10 -41.41 32.05 10.65
C ALA A 10 -41.01 31.63 9.22
N THR A 11 -39.97 32.26 8.69
CA THR A 11 -39.27 31.81 7.48
C THR A 11 -38.27 30.73 7.88
N LEU A 12 -38.70 29.47 7.83
CA LEU A 12 -37.83 28.30 7.99
C LEU A 12 -36.95 28.17 6.73
N LEU A 13 -35.66 28.47 6.90
CA LEU A 13 -34.60 28.24 5.91
C LEU A 13 -34.45 26.73 5.66
N PHE A 14 -34.77 26.29 4.44
CA PHE A 14 -34.35 25.00 3.90
C PHE A 14 -32.83 25.02 3.68
N LEU A 15 -32.04 24.63 4.69
CA LEU A 15 -30.66 24.18 4.45
C LEU A 15 -30.71 22.73 3.96
N SER A 16 -30.86 22.55 2.65
CA SER A 16 -30.56 21.27 2.01
C SER A 16 -29.04 21.08 2.03
N PRO A 17 -28.50 19.97 2.57
CA PRO A 17 -27.10 19.66 2.33
C PRO A 17 -26.94 19.41 0.82
N LEU A 18 -26.06 20.17 0.19
CA LEU A 18 -25.58 19.85 -1.16
C LEU A 18 -24.91 18.47 -1.06
N ALA A 19 -25.64 17.43 -1.45
CA ALA A 19 -25.06 16.14 -1.76
C ALA A 19 -24.11 16.38 -2.95
N GLN A 20 -22.84 16.58 -2.66
CA GLN A 20 -21.83 16.61 -3.70
C GLN A 20 -21.68 15.18 -4.18
N ALA A 21 -22.15 14.91 -5.41
CA ALA A 21 -21.78 13.71 -6.13
C ALA A 21 -20.25 13.72 -6.23
N GLU A 22 -19.59 12.93 -5.39
CA GLU A 22 -18.14 12.88 -5.32
C GLU A 22 -17.64 12.27 -6.63
N ASP A 23 -16.76 12.98 -7.34
CA ASP A 23 -16.21 12.51 -8.61
C ASP A 23 -15.61 11.11 -8.44
N LEU A 24 -15.92 10.18 -9.34
CA LEU A 24 -15.45 8.79 -9.29
C LEU A 24 -13.92 8.73 -9.12
N GLN A 25 -13.21 9.68 -9.73
CA GLN A 25 -11.76 9.81 -9.60
C GLN A 25 -11.34 10.18 -8.16
N ALA A 26 -12.08 11.07 -7.49
CA ALA A 26 -11.83 11.43 -6.09
C ALA A 26 -12.10 10.24 -5.16
N GLN A 27 -13.19 9.49 -5.36
CA GLN A 27 -13.50 8.30 -4.57
C GLN A 27 -12.43 7.22 -4.73
N LEU A 28 -11.94 6.99 -5.96
CA LEU A 28 -10.85 6.06 -6.21
C LEU A 28 -9.54 6.54 -5.59
N ASN A 29 -9.21 7.82 -5.68
CA ASN A 29 -8.03 8.40 -5.02
C ASN A 29 -8.08 8.18 -3.51
N ALA A 30 -9.22 8.45 -2.86
CA ALA A 30 -9.41 8.24 -1.43
C ALA A 30 -9.28 6.75 -1.05
N TYR A 31 -9.91 5.86 -1.82
CA TYR A 31 -9.82 4.41 -1.62
C TYR A 31 -8.37 3.91 -1.66
N PHE A 32 -7.61 4.31 -2.69
CA PHE A 32 -6.20 3.89 -2.80
C PHE A 32 -5.29 4.60 -1.79
N ALA A 33 -5.54 5.86 -1.45
CA ALA A 33 -4.79 6.54 -0.40
C ALA A 33 -4.91 5.81 0.95
N GLN A 34 -6.12 5.35 1.29
CA GLN A 34 -6.34 4.54 2.50
C GLN A 34 -5.65 3.18 2.40
N GLN A 35 -5.77 2.50 1.27
CA GLN A 35 -5.22 1.16 1.07
C GLN A 35 -3.68 1.13 1.01
N LEU A 36 -3.05 2.22 0.56
CA LEU A 36 -1.58 2.38 0.52
C LEU A 36 -1.01 3.10 1.74
N ALA A 37 -1.81 3.37 2.78
CA ALA A 37 -1.33 3.97 4.00
C ALA A 37 -0.17 3.15 4.60
N GLY A 38 0.96 3.83 4.88
CA GLY A 38 2.20 3.20 5.35
C GLY A 38 3.18 2.78 4.26
N PHE A 39 2.76 2.69 3.00
CA PHE A 39 3.66 2.44 1.86
C PHE A 39 3.89 3.68 1.00
N SER A 40 2.84 4.47 0.79
CA SER A 40 2.83 5.64 -0.09
C SER A 40 2.15 6.79 0.65
N ASP A 41 2.73 7.97 0.55
CA ASP A 41 2.15 9.23 1.05
C ASP A 41 1.50 10.04 -0.07
N GLU A 42 1.88 9.79 -1.32
CA GLU A 42 1.30 10.42 -2.49
C GLU A 42 0.79 9.35 -3.45
N VAL A 43 -0.51 9.42 -3.74
CA VAL A 43 -1.22 8.48 -4.61
C VAL A 43 -2.01 9.26 -5.64
N THR A 44 -1.82 8.93 -6.92
CA THR A 44 -2.60 9.49 -8.03
C THR A 44 -3.20 8.37 -8.84
N VAL A 45 -4.53 8.35 -8.96
CA VAL A 45 -5.26 7.35 -9.73
C VAL A 45 -5.76 7.97 -11.03
N SER A 46 -5.50 7.26 -12.12
CA SER A 46 -6.00 7.60 -13.45
C SER A 46 -6.87 6.46 -13.98
N VAL A 47 -8.11 6.76 -14.35
CA VAL A 47 -9.03 5.75 -14.88
C VAL A 47 -8.71 5.54 -16.36
N ARG A 48 -8.37 4.30 -16.74
CA ARG A 48 -8.11 3.93 -18.15
C ARG A 48 -9.36 3.37 -18.84
N THR A 49 -10.37 3.05 -18.06
CA THR A 49 -11.63 2.49 -18.55
C THR A 49 -12.44 3.57 -19.28
N PRO A 50 -12.98 3.27 -20.48
CA PRO A 50 -13.84 4.19 -21.20
C PRO A 50 -15.07 4.66 -20.39
N PRO A 51 -15.54 5.91 -20.56
CA PRO A 51 -16.66 6.47 -19.79
C PRO A 51 -17.96 5.67 -19.84
N ASN A 52 -18.25 5.00 -20.96
CA ASN A 52 -19.46 4.18 -21.15
C ASN A 52 -19.48 2.89 -20.30
N LEU A 53 -18.34 2.50 -19.74
CA LEU A 53 -18.20 1.31 -18.90
C LEU A 53 -18.07 1.64 -17.40
N LEU A 54 -18.09 2.93 -17.05
CA LEU A 54 -18.07 3.38 -15.66
C LEU A 54 -19.39 3.02 -14.94
N PRO A 55 -19.34 2.82 -13.61
CA PRO A 55 -20.55 2.63 -12.82
C PRO A 55 -21.43 3.88 -12.89
N SER A 56 -22.75 3.69 -12.93
CA SER A 56 -23.73 4.77 -12.94
C SER A 56 -24.21 5.15 -11.53
N CYS A 57 -23.77 4.46 -10.48
CA CYS A 57 -24.16 4.77 -9.11
C CYS A 57 -23.30 5.87 -8.48
N GLU A 58 -23.88 6.60 -7.54
CA GLU A 58 -23.23 7.70 -6.82
C GLU A 58 -22.13 7.22 -5.87
N ALA A 59 -22.35 6.10 -5.17
CA ALA A 59 -21.42 5.54 -4.19
C ALA A 59 -21.11 4.05 -4.46
N PRO A 60 -20.26 3.75 -5.47
CA PRO A 60 -19.77 2.39 -5.69
C PRO A 60 -18.88 1.90 -4.55
N SER A 61 -19.02 0.63 -4.19
CA SER A 61 -18.06 -0.06 -3.33
C SER A 61 -16.92 -0.65 -4.17
N PHE A 62 -15.68 -0.41 -3.77
CA PHE A 62 -14.49 -0.85 -4.52
C PHE A 62 -13.81 -2.06 -3.88
N SER A 63 -13.31 -2.96 -4.74
CA SER A 63 -12.42 -4.04 -4.33
C SER A 63 -11.39 -4.31 -5.42
N VAL A 64 -10.12 -4.49 -5.05
CA VAL A 64 -9.06 -4.86 -5.99
C VAL A 64 -9.10 -6.37 -6.23
N THR A 65 -9.06 -6.80 -7.50
CA THR A 65 -9.12 -8.22 -7.86
C THR A 65 -7.82 -8.69 -8.52
N GLY A 66 -7.29 -9.84 -8.08
CA GLY A 66 -6.28 -10.59 -8.82
C GLY A 66 -4.87 -9.98 -8.88
N SER A 67 -4.57 -8.94 -8.10
CA SER A 67 -3.22 -8.35 -8.04
C SER A 67 -2.69 -8.31 -6.61
N ALA A 68 -1.49 -8.88 -6.40
CA ALA A 68 -0.75 -8.76 -5.15
C ALA A 68 -0.17 -7.34 -4.95
N LYS A 69 -0.06 -6.56 -6.02
CA LYS A 69 0.46 -5.19 -6.03
C LYS A 69 -0.72 -4.22 -6.12
N LEU A 70 -0.75 -3.23 -5.23
CA LEU A 70 -1.82 -2.23 -5.13
C LEU A 70 -1.60 -1.00 -6.03
N TRP A 71 -0.50 -0.99 -6.80
CA TRP A 71 -0.12 0.13 -7.66
C TRP A 71 0.38 -0.33 -9.03
N GLY A 72 0.42 0.59 -9.99
CA GLY A 72 0.55 0.29 -11.42
C GLY A 72 -0.82 0.10 -12.09
N ASN A 73 -0.89 -0.72 -13.14
CA ASN A 73 -2.17 -1.07 -13.76
C ASN A 73 -2.89 -2.10 -12.89
N VAL A 74 -4.02 -1.71 -12.31
CA VAL A 74 -4.81 -2.56 -11.41
C VAL A 74 -6.26 -2.64 -11.88
N ASN A 75 -6.87 -3.81 -11.64
CA ASN A 75 -8.28 -4.05 -11.92
C ASN A 75 -9.07 -3.87 -10.62
N VAL A 76 -9.97 -2.89 -10.62
CA VAL A 76 -10.86 -2.57 -9.52
C VAL A 76 -12.27 -2.99 -9.89
N GLN A 77 -12.89 -3.79 -9.05
CA GLN A 77 -14.30 -4.08 -9.14
C GLN A 77 -15.09 -3.00 -8.42
N ALA A 78 -15.92 -2.28 -9.17
CA ALA A 78 -16.90 -1.35 -8.64
C ALA A 78 -18.25 -2.08 -8.54
N ARG A 79 -18.79 -2.21 -7.33
CA ARG A 79 -20.11 -2.81 -7.08
C ARG A 79 -21.08 -1.71 -6.68
N CYS A 80 -22.14 -1.61 -7.48
CA CYS A 80 -23.35 -0.84 -7.20
C CYS A 80 -24.48 -1.81 -6.80
N PRO A 81 -25.64 -1.32 -6.30
CA PRO A 81 -26.76 -2.19 -5.91
C PRO A 81 -27.27 -3.13 -7.01
N ASN A 82 -27.32 -2.67 -8.26
CA ASN A 82 -27.90 -3.41 -9.40
C ASN A 82 -26.89 -3.75 -10.50
N GLU A 83 -25.63 -3.37 -10.34
CA GLU A 83 -24.61 -3.62 -11.35
C GLU A 83 -23.22 -3.86 -10.76
N LYS A 84 -22.39 -4.52 -11.55
CA LYS A 84 -21.01 -4.81 -11.21
C LYS A 84 -20.14 -4.46 -12.41
N ARG A 85 -19.21 -3.54 -12.22
CA ARG A 85 -18.29 -3.08 -13.27
C ARG A 85 -16.85 -3.39 -12.89
N TYR A 86 -16.03 -3.60 -13.91
CA TYR A 86 -14.58 -3.78 -13.75
C TYR A 86 -13.90 -2.58 -14.38
N LEU A 87 -13.16 -1.86 -13.56
CA LEU A 87 -12.43 -0.66 -13.91
C LEU A 87 -10.93 -0.98 -13.96
N GLN A 88 -10.33 -0.77 -15.12
CA GLN A 88 -8.88 -0.65 -15.26
C GLN A 88 -8.46 0.76 -14.84
N VAL A 89 -7.58 0.83 -13.85
CA VAL A 89 -7.02 2.09 -13.36
C VAL A 89 -5.50 1.98 -13.27
N ALA A 90 -4.80 3.09 -13.56
CA ALA A 90 -3.38 3.21 -13.34
C ALA A 90 -3.15 4.03 -12.07
N VAL A 91 -2.66 3.35 -11.04
CA VAL A 91 -2.35 3.91 -9.72
C VAL A 91 -0.87 4.22 -9.66
N GLN A 92 -0.55 5.51 -9.59
CA GLN A 92 0.78 6.01 -9.38
C GLN A 92 0.99 6.21 -7.89
N ALA A 93 1.99 5.54 -7.32
CA ALA A 93 2.30 5.59 -5.91
C ALA A 93 3.74 6.09 -5.76
N THR A 94 3.92 7.16 -4.99
CA THR A 94 5.25 7.66 -4.62
C THR A 94 5.50 7.37 -3.16
N GLY A 95 6.64 6.73 -2.87
CA GLY A 95 7.01 6.37 -1.51
C GLY A 95 8.49 6.07 -1.38
N ASN A 96 8.88 5.61 -0.20
CA ASN A 96 10.25 5.22 0.08
C ASN A 96 10.51 3.77 -0.32
N TYR A 97 11.68 3.51 -0.88
CA TYR A 97 12.16 2.18 -1.21
C TYR A 97 13.66 2.07 -0.91
N VAL A 98 14.14 0.84 -0.73
CA VAL A 98 15.52 0.58 -0.33
C VAL A 98 16.44 0.50 -1.55
N VAL A 99 17.53 1.25 -1.50
CA VAL A 99 18.61 1.24 -2.51
C VAL A 99 19.95 0.92 -1.87
N ALA A 100 20.87 0.38 -2.66
CA ALA A 100 22.27 0.24 -2.24
C ALA A 100 22.90 1.63 -2.05
N ALA A 101 23.44 1.90 -0.87
CA ALA A 101 24.18 3.13 -0.58
C ALA A 101 25.65 3.04 -1.05
N GLN A 102 26.19 1.82 -1.12
CA GLN A 102 27.57 1.50 -1.48
C GLN A 102 27.58 0.20 -2.32
N PRO A 103 28.70 -0.17 -2.97
CA PRO A 103 28.81 -1.45 -3.65
C PRO A 103 28.61 -2.61 -2.66
N ILE A 104 27.72 -3.54 -2.97
CA ILE A 104 27.45 -4.73 -2.16
C ILE A 104 27.96 -5.94 -2.93
N VAL A 105 28.89 -6.68 -2.35
CA VAL A 105 29.47 -7.87 -2.98
C VAL A 105 28.59 -9.09 -2.70
N ARG A 106 28.51 -10.01 -3.65
CA ARG A 106 27.85 -11.30 -3.46
C ARG A 106 28.38 -12.00 -2.20
N GLY A 107 27.44 -12.50 -1.39
CA GLY A 107 27.75 -13.23 -0.16
C GLY A 107 27.99 -12.34 1.06
N SER A 108 28.06 -11.01 0.90
CA SER A 108 28.17 -10.10 2.04
C SER A 108 26.82 -9.93 2.74
N GLN A 109 26.88 -9.73 4.06
CA GLN A 109 25.73 -9.31 4.84
C GLN A 109 25.44 -7.82 4.57
N LEU A 110 24.17 -7.47 4.45
CA LEU A 110 23.72 -6.10 4.35
C LEU A 110 23.86 -5.46 5.73
N GLN A 111 24.74 -4.47 5.83
CA GLN A 111 24.87 -3.64 7.02
C GLN A 111 23.92 -2.45 6.92
N ALA A 112 23.63 -1.79 8.05
CA ALA A 112 22.81 -0.58 8.07
C ALA A 112 23.38 0.54 7.16
N SER A 113 24.71 0.58 6.96
CA SER A 113 25.38 1.52 6.05
C SER A 113 25.37 1.09 4.58
N SER A 114 25.08 -0.19 4.29
CA SER A 114 25.07 -0.72 2.92
C SER A 114 23.83 -0.29 2.13
N VAL A 115 22.75 0.06 2.83
CA VAL A 115 21.46 0.39 2.24
C VAL A 115 20.94 1.73 2.78
N THR A 116 20.12 2.39 1.98
CA THR A 116 19.44 3.63 2.38
C THR A 116 18.04 3.70 1.77
N LEU A 117 17.17 4.52 2.34
CA LEU A 117 15.86 4.81 1.78
C LEU A 117 15.96 5.91 0.74
N LYS A 118 15.34 5.67 -0.41
CA LYS A 118 15.19 6.65 -1.49
C LYS A 118 13.71 6.83 -1.79
N ARG A 119 13.29 8.08 -1.97
CA ARG A 119 11.92 8.42 -2.38
C ARG A 119 11.77 8.31 -3.89
N GLY A 120 10.66 7.75 -4.37
CA GLY A 120 10.30 7.76 -5.78
C GLY A 120 9.08 6.93 -6.14
N ARG A 121 8.85 6.76 -7.44
CA ARG A 121 7.68 6.11 -8.02
C ARG A 121 7.74 4.59 -7.86
N LEU A 122 6.91 4.05 -6.98
CA LEU A 122 6.86 2.62 -6.65
C LEU A 122 6.31 1.76 -7.80
N ASP A 123 5.51 2.35 -8.69
CA ASP A 123 4.95 1.69 -9.88
C ASP A 123 6.00 1.39 -10.95
N GLN A 124 7.06 2.19 -11.00
CA GLN A 124 8.18 2.01 -11.94
C GLN A 124 9.28 1.10 -11.38
N LEU A 125 9.22 0.74 -10.10
CA LEU A 125 10.23 -0.11 -9.48
C LEU A 125 10.19 -1.54 -10.02
N PRO A 126 11.36 -2.21 -10.09
CA PRO A 126 11.43 -3.63 -10.39
C PRO A 126 10.55 -4.48 -9.45
N PRO A 127 10.11 -5.66 -9.90
CA PRO A 127 9.30 -6.56 -9.08
C PRO A 127 9.98 -6.90 -7.76
N ARG A 128 9.19 -6.92 -6.67
CA ARG A 128 9.66 -7.27 -5.32
C ARG A 128 10.82 -6.39 -4.83
N THR A 129 10.83 -5.11 -5.18
CA THR A 129 11.72 -4.13 -4.54
C THR A 129 11.38 -4.02 -3.06
N MET A 130 12.41 -4.00 -2.21
CA MET A 130 12.29 -3.84 -0.76
C MET A 130 11.85 -2.42 -0.41
N LEU A 131 10.81 -2.31 0.41
CA LEU A 131 10.24 -1.02 0.83
C LEU A 131 10.59 -0.70 2.29
N ASP A 132 10.71 -1.73 3.12
CA ASP A 132 11.10 -1.61 4.52
C ASP A 132 12.58 -1.94 4.70
N ILE A 133 13.35 -0.97 5.18
CA ILE A 133 14.78 -1.12 5.44
C ILE A 133 15.08 -2.19 6.49
N ASN A 134 14.12 -2.50 7.39
CA ASN A 134 14.30 -3.55 8.39
C ASN A 134 14.42 -4.94 7.76
N GLN A 135 13.90 -5.14 6.54
CA GLN A 135 14.05 -6.40 5.82
C GLN A 135 15.49 -6.64 5.32
N ALA A 136 16.32 -5.59 5.29
CA ALA A 136 17.73 -5.71 4.98
C ALA A 136 18.57 -6.20 6.17
N GLN A 137 18.03 -6.16 7.40
CA GLN A 137 18.76 -6.61 8.58
C GLN A 137 19.10 -8.10 8.44
N ASP A 138 20.37 -8.43 8.66
CA ASP A 138 20.92 -9.77 8.51
C ASP A 138 20.66 -10.43 7.15
N ALA A 139 20.27 -9.66 6.14
CA ALA A 139 20.14 -10.18 4.80
C ALA A 139 21.53 -10.40 4.20
N VAL A 140 21.67 -11.42 3.37
CA VAL A 140 22.90 -11.73 2.63
C VAL A 140 22.62 -11.58 1.15
N SER A 141 23.46 -10.82 0.46
CA SER A 141 23.32 -10.63 -0.98
C SER A 141 23.66 -11.90 -1.75
N LEU A 142 22.84 -12.26 -2.73
CA LEU A 142 23.04 -13.39 -3.63
C LEU A 142 23.84 -13.02 -4.89
N ARG A 143 24.06 -11.72 -5.13
CA ARG A 143 24.75 -11.16 -6.29
C ARG A 143 25.47 -9.86 -5.94
N ASP A 144 26.30 -9.36 -6.85
CA ASP A 144 26.86 -8.02 -6.73
C ASP A 144 25.79 -6.97 -7.04
N VAL A 145 25.75 -5.89 -6.25
CA VAL A 145 24.78 -4.79 -6.40
C VAL A 145 25.53 -3.47 -6.45
N ALA A 146 25.23 -2.67 -7.48
CA ALA A 146 25.85 -1.37 -7.67
C ALA A 146 25.16 -0.31 -6.79
N PRO A 147 25.88 0.76 -6.37
CA PRO A 147 25.29 1.90 -5.68
C PRO A 147 24.10 2.50 -6.44
N GLY A 148 23.06 2.90 -5.72
CA GLY A 148 21.84 3.49 -6.27
C GLY A 148 20.84 2.50 -6.86
N GLN A 149 21.21 1.22 -6.97
CA GLN A 149 20.31 0.18 -7.47
C GLN A 149 19.24 -0.18 -6.43
N PRO A 150 17.95 -0.31 -6.83
CA PRO A 150 16.90 -0.80 -5.94
C PRO A 150 17.17 -2.23 -5.49
N ILE A 151 17.11 -2.47 -4.17
CA ILE A 151 17.30 -3.79 -3.59
C ILE A 151 16.03 -4.61 -3.79
N GLN A 152 16.12 -5.71 -4.53
CA GLN A 152 15.00 -6.64 -4.68
C GLN A 152 15.12 -7.79 -3.69
N LEU A 153 13.99 -8.27 -3.18
CA LEU A 153 13.94 -9.44 -2.30
C LEU A 153 14.48 -10.72 -2.96
N SER A 154 14.46 -10.78 -4.31
CA SER A 154 15.06 -11.88 -5.09
C SER A 154 16.60 -11.83 -5.15
N MET A 155 17.20 -10.70 -4.80
CA MET A 155 18.65 -10.51 -4.77
C MET A 155 19.24 -10.88 -3.41
N ILE A 156 18.40 -11.10 -2.40
CA ILE A 156 18.84 -11.36 -1.04
C ILE A 156 18.26 -12.66 -0.53
N ARG A 157 18.93 -13.22 0.47
CA ARG A 157 18.36 -14.25 1.34
C ARG A 157 18.52 -13.79 2.78
N GLN A 158 17.66 -14.27 3.67
CA GLN A 158 17.92 -14.11 5.11
C GLN A 158 19.20 -14.88 5.48
N ALA A 159 19.97 -14.36 6.44
CA ALA A 159 21.10 -15.09 7.00
C ALA A 159 20.63 -16.42 7.58
N TRP A 160 21.51 -17.41 7.48
CA TRP A 160 21.29 -18.68 8.16
C TRP A 160 21.37 -18.43 9.67
N ARG A 161 20.25 -18.57 10.39
CA ARG A 161 20.26 -18.51 11.86
C ARG A 161 20.97 -19.72 12.48
N VAL A 162 20.89 -20.87 11.81
CA VAL A 162 21.63 -22.09 12.16
C VAL A 162 22.23 -22.65 10.88
N LYS A 163 23.52 -23.02 10.93
CA LYS A 163 24.24 -23.63 9.82
C LYS A 163 24.39 -25.14 10.02
N ALA A 164 24.55 -25.89 8.92
CA ALA A 164 24.83 -27.32 9.00
C ALA A 164 26.13 -27.57 9.78
N GLY A 165 26.11 -28.54 10.69
CA GLY A 165 27.23 -28.84 11.60
C GLY A 165 27.41 -27.87 12.77
N GLN A 166 26.55 -26.84 12.89
CA GLN A 166 26.56 -25.94 14.03
C GLN A 166 25.94 -26.64 15.25
N GLN A 167 26.68 -26.71 16.35
CA GLN A 167 26.14 -27.15 17.63
C GLN A 167 25.12 -26.11 18.11
N VAL A 168 23.88 -26.54 18.33
CA VAL A 168 22.78 -25.68 18.79
C VAL A 168 22.21 -26.21 20.09
N MET A 169 21.71 -25.30 20.93
CA MET A 169 20.98 -25.66 22.14
C MET A 169 19.51 -25.89 21.77
N VAL A 170 19.01 -27.09 22.05
CA VAL A 170 17.60 -27.43 21.86
C VAL A 170 16.87 -27.21 23.18
N VAL A 171 15.84 -26.36 23.17
CA VAL A 171 15.00 -26.10 24.34
C VAL A 171 13.57 -26.52 24.04
N ALA A 172 13.04 -27.47 24.81
CA ALA A 172 11.64 -27.87 24.77
C ALA A 172 10.97 -27.54 26.11
N ASN A 173 9.88 -26.77 26.08
CA ASN A 173 9.10 -26.41 27.27
C ASN A 173 7.66 -26.92 27.10
N GLY A 174 7.08 -27.45 28.17
CA GLY A 174 5.67 -27.80 28.28
C GLY A 174 5.18 -27.63 29.72
N ASP A 175 3.88 -27.80 29.95
CA ASP A 175 3.30 -27.68 31.30
C ASP A 175 3.92 -28.73 32.23
N GLY A 176 4.84 -28.27 33.09
CA GLY A 176 5.55 -29.10 34.06
C GLY A 176 6.91 -29.67 33.63
N PHE A 177 7.45 -29.34 32.44
CA PHE A 177 8.81 -29.75 32.06
C PHE A 177 9.57 -28.75 31.18
N SER A 178 10.88 -28.69 31.36
CA SER A 178 11.83 -27.94 30.52
C SER A 178 13.05 -28.82 30.25
N ILE A 179 13.31 -29.14 28.98
CA ILE A 179 14.46 -29.94 28.54
C ILE A 179 15.40 -29.01 27.79
N LYS A 180 16.68 -29.01 28.17
CA LYS A 180 17.76 -28.26 27.51
C LYS A 180 18.85 -29.25 27.10
N GLN A 181 19.15 -29.34 25.80
CA GLN A 181 20.15 -30.27 25.22
C GLN A 181 21.15 -29.54 24.35
#